data_AF-A0A929UCN8-F1
#
_entry.id   AF-A0A929UCN8-F1
#
_cell.length_a   1.000
_cell.length_b   1.000
_cell.length_c   1.000
_cell.angle_alpha   90.00
_cell.angle_beta   90.00
_cell.angle_gamma   90.00
#
_symmetry.space_group_name_H-M   'P 1'
#
loop_
_entity.id
_entity.type
_entity.pdbx_description
1 polymer ?
#
loop_
_entity_poly.entity_id
_entity_poly.type
_entity_poly.pdbx_seq_one_letter_code
_entity_poly.pdbx_strand_id
1 'polypeptide(L)'
;ITFAAGGGRLELGDGNRMLHAAYYPDDKIPMSEHLKTKITAMYDFSVAYENLLRDGQTPTDNRVEIEGVPTSSVGESDKVWTYTKEDATHQILHLINLRNNDNLWVDEQGRKKDPEVLHNLKVKFYTDKKISAAYLASPDYNGCESTPLPFETGEDPSGSYLQFTVGTLEYWGMVYLVS
;
A
#
# COMPACT_ATOMS: atom_id res chain seq x y z
N ILE A 1 1.76 -6.12 0.62
CA ILE A 1 1.45 -6.72 -0.69
C ILE A 1 0.17 -7.55 -0.64
N THR A 2 0.12 -8.68 0.10
CA THR A 2 -1.04 -9.59 0.11
C THR A 2 -2.38 -8.91 0.39
N PHE A 3 -2.47 -8.07 1.44
CA PHE A 3 -3.71 -7.36 1.78
C PHE A 3 -4.14 -6.37 0.69
N ALA A 4 -3.21 -5.57 0.18
CA ALA A 4 -3.47 -4.64 -0.91
C ALA A 4 -3.92 -5.38 -2.20
N ALA A 5 -3.42 -6.60 -2.43
CA ALA A 5 -3.90 -7.47 -3.52
C ALA A 5 -5.29 -8.07 -3.26
N GLY A 6 -5.83 -7.96 -2.04
CA GLY A 6 -7.15 -8.47 -1.64
C GLY A 6 -7.12 -9.84 -0.96
N GLY A 7 -5.93 -10.36 -0.64
CA GLY A 7 -5.76 -11.64 0.06
C GLY A 7 -5.66 -11.50 1.57
N GLY A 8 -5.71 -12.64 2.27
CA GLY A 8 -5.38 -12.77 3.69
C GLY A 8 -4.07 -13.53 3.89
N ARG A 9 -3.47 -13.43 5.08
CA ARG A 9 -2.26 -14.18 5.46
C ARG A 9 -2.53 -15.01 6.71
N LEU A 10 -2.26 -16.31 6.63
CA LEU A 10 -2.21 -17.18 7.79
C LEU A 10 -0.78 -17.18 8.31
N GLU A 11 -0.48 -16.32 9.28
CA GLU A 11 0.88 -16.19 9.80
C GLU A 11 0.96 -15.96 11.31
N LEU A 12 -0.12 -15.54 11.98
CA LEU A 12 -0.15 -15.36 13.43
C LEU A 12 -0.80 -16.56 14.12
N GLY A 13 -0.25 -16.96 15.26
CA GLY A 13 -0.71 -18.10 16.05
C GLY A 13 -0.37 -17.96 17.54
N ASP A 14 -0.50 -19.06 18.27
CA ASP A 14 -0.37 -19.20 19.73
C ASP A 14 0.55 -18.15 20.41
N GLY A 15 0.05 -17.46 21.44
CA GLY A 15 0.86 -16.62 22.33
C GLY A 15 1.69 -15.51 21.66
N ASN A 16 1.15 -14.81 20.66
CA ASN A 16 1.84 -13.78 19.84
C ASN A 16 3.00 -14.33 18.99
N ARG A 17 2.90 -15.58 18.52
CA ARG A 17 3.89 -16.19 17.61
C ARG A 17 3.53 -15.94 16.16
N MET A 18 4.55 -15.96 15.31
CA MET A 18 4.43 -15.87 13.87
C MET A 18 5.04 -17.11 13.21
N LEU A 19 4.40 -17.64 12.17
CA LEU A 19 4.88 -18.79 11.41
C LEU A 19 6.14 -18.44 10.61
N HIS A 20 7.22 -19.20 10.80
CA HIS A 20 8.44 -19.12 9.97
C HIS A 20 8.74 -20.42 9.19
N ALA A 21 7.98 -21.50 9.45
CA ALA A 21 8.15 -22.80 8.81
C ALA A 21 6.81 -23.51 8.61
N ALA A 22 6.80 -24.53 7.74
CA ALA A 22 5.61 -25.36 7.51
C ALA A 22 5.21 -26.19 8.74
N TYR A 23 6.13 -26.43 9.69
CA TYR A 23 5.83 -27.07 10.97
C TYR A 23 5.41 -26.01 12.00
N TYR A 24 4.11 -25.81 12.17
CA TYR A 24 3.52 -24.70 12.93
C TYR A 24 3.96 -24.61 14.39
N PRO A 25 4.25 -25.72 15.10
CA PRO A 25 4.75 -25.63 16.47
C PRO A 25 6.17 -25.08 16.62
N ASP A 26 6.94 -24.90 15.53
CA ASP A 26 8.29 -24.32 15.61
C ASP A 26 8.22 -22.85 16.06
N ASP A 27 8.99 -22.49 17.09
CA ASP A 27 8.98 -21.17 17.73
C ASP A 27 10.37 -20.52 17.82
N LYS A 28 11.33 -20.99 17.02
CA LYS A 28 12.73 -20.53 17.06
C LYS A 28 12.94 -19.08 16.59
N ILE A 29 12.00 -18.51 15.84
CA ILE A 29 12.09 -17.15 15.30
C ILE A 29 10.97 -16.29 15.92
N PRO A 30 11.21 -15.62 17.06
CA PRO A 30 10.22 -14.78 17.69
C PRO A 30 10.07 -13.43 16.96
N MET A 31 8.88 -12.83 17.04
CA MET A 31 8.69 -11.43 16.64
C MET A 31 9.35 -10.48 17.64
N SER A 32 10.05 -9.48 17.14
CA SER A 32 10.46 -8.33 17.95
C SER A 32 9.24 -7.50 18.38
N GLU A 33 9.37 -6.70 19.44
CA GLU A 33 8.29 -5.80 19.88
C GLU A 33 7.92 -4.77 18.79
N HIS A 34 8.91 -4.35 18.01
CA HIS A 34 8.69 -3.49 16.85
C HIS A 34 7.79 -4.17 15.80
N LEU A 35 8.10 -5.43 15.45
CA LEU A 35 7.29 -6.20 14.50
C LEU A 35 5.89 -6.47 15.04
N LYS A 36 5.73 -6.79 16.33
CA LYS A 36 4.40 -6.95 16.96
C LYS A 36 3.53 -5.69 16.85
N THR A 37 4.15 -4.52 16.99
CA THR A 37 3.43 -3.24 16.84
C THR A 37 2.99 -3.04 15.39
N LYS A 38 3.91 -3.20 14.43
CA LYS A 38 3.61 -3.02 12.99
C LYS A 38 2.60 -4.06 12.48
N ILE A 39 2.68 -5.32 12.93
CA ILE A 39 1.72 -6.35 12.52
C ILE A 39 0.33 -6.09 13.10
N THR A 40 0.22 -5.59 14.34
CA THR A 40 -1.08 -5.21 14.91
C THR A 40 -1.73 -4.13 14.06
N ALA A 41 -1.00 -3.05 13.74
CA ALA A 41 -1.50 -1.98 12.87
C ALA A 41 -1.88 -2.48 11.46
N MET A 42 -1.10 -3.41 10.89
CA MET A 42 -1.41 -4.03 9.60
C MET A 42 -2.74 -4.82 9.63
N TYR A 43 -3.00 -5.57 10.70
CA TYR A 43 -4.26 -6.31 10.85
C TYR A 43 -5.44 -5.39 11.13
N ASP A 44 -5.28 -4.37 11.98
CA ASP A 44 -6.28 -3.33 12.21
C ASP A 44 -6.67 -2.66 10.88
N PHE A 45 -5.67 -2.28 10.07
CA PHE A 45 -5.89 -1.73 8.73
C PHE A 45 -6.64 -2.70 7.81
N SER A 46 -6.24 -3.97 7.79
CA SER A 46 -6.85 -4.99 6.92
C SER A 46 -8.33 -5.21 7.21
N VAL A 47 -8.75 -5.06 8.47
CA VAL A 47 -10.15 -5.17 8.91
C VAL A 47 -10.89 -3.87 8.66
N ALA A 48 -10.33 -2.74 9.11
CA ALA A 48 -10.97 -1.43 9.00
C ALA A 48 -11.28 -1.03 7.55
N TYR A 49 -10.44 -1.46 6.60
CA TYR A 49 -10.58 -1.14 5.18
C TYR A 49 -10.94 -2.36 4.32
N GLU A 50 -11.49 -3.43 4.90
CA GLU A 50 -11.79 -4.64 4.13
C GLU A 50 -12.72 -4.37 2.93
N ASN A 51 -13.64 -3.42 3.05
CA ASN A 51 -14.55 -3.03 1.97
C ASN A 51 -13.85 -2.36 0.79
N LEU A 52 -12.67 -1.76 1.00
CA LEU A 52 -11.85 -1.17 -0.07
C LEU A 52 -10.77 -2.15 -0.57
N LEU A 53 -10.43 -3.17 0.21
CA LEU A 53 -9.36 -4.10 -0.13
C LEU A 53 -9.87 -5.32 -0.92
N ARG A 54 -11.07 -5.81 -0.61
CA ARG A 54 -11.53 -7.16 -1.01
C ARG A 54 -13.05 -7.36 -1.08
N ASP A 55 -13.84 -6.30 -1.24
CA ASP A 55 -15.31 -6.38 -1.28
C ASP A 55 -15.87 -5.94 -2.64
N GLY A 56 -15.28 -6.49 -3.71
CA GLY A 56 -15.72 -6.26 -5.10
C GLY A 56 -14.77 -5.41 -5.95
N GLN A 57 -13.59 -5.06 -5.43
CA GLN A 57 -12.61 -4.31 -6.20
C GLN A 57 -11.98 -5.15 -7.32
N THR A 58 -11.94 -4.58 -8.52
CA THR A 58 -11.26 -5.17 -9.68
C THR A 58 -10.02 -4.36 -10.06
N PRO A 59 -8.91 -4.99 -10.47
CA PRO A 59 -7.73 -4.27 -10.98
C PRO A 59 -8.06 -3.39 -12.19
N THR A 60 -7.37 -2.26 -12.30
CA THR A 60 -7.46 -1.33 -13.43
C THR A 60 -6.08 -1.05 -14.01
N ASP A 61 -6.04 -0.47 -15.21
CA ASP A 61 -4.81 -0.04 -15.88
C ASP A 61 -4.59 1.48 -15.82
N ASN A 62 -5.22 2.17 -14.85
CA ASN A 62 -5.07 3.61 -14.70
C ASN A 62 -3.59 3.97 -14.54
N ARG A 63 -3.14 4.93 -15.34
CA ARG A 63 -1.76 5.42 -15.31
C ARG A 63 -1.53 6.21 -14.04
N VAL A 64 -0.35 6.00 -13.45
CA VAL A 64 0.10 6.70 -12.24
C VAL A 64 1.52 7.19 -12.47
N GLU A 65 1.77 8.45 -12.12
CA GLU A 65 3.10 9.04 -12.17
C GLU A 65 3.41 9.71 -10.85
N ILE A 66 4.68 9.64 -10.43
CA ILE A 66 5.17 10.32 -9.24
C ILE A 66 6.38 11.15 -9.64
N GLU A 67 6.30 12.47 -9.46
CA GLU A 67 7.37 13.39 -9.87
C GLU A 67 8.69 13.04 -9.17
N GLY A 68 9.73 12.76 -9.94
CA GLY A 68 11.07 12.48 -9.42
C GLY A 68 11.25 11.13 -8.73
N VAL A 69 10.23 10.25 -8.71
CA VAL A 69 10.29 8.94 -8.04
C VAL A 69 10.07 7.82 -9.06
N PRO A 70 11.01 6.85 -9.18
CA PRO A 70 10.81 5.68 -10.03
C PRO A 70 9.62 4.84 -9.58
N THR A 71 8.71 4.53 -10.51
CA THR A 71 7.54 3.68 -10.27
C THR A 71 7.59 2.39 -11.09
N SER A 72 6.86 1.37 -10.62
CA SER A 72 6.64 0.10 -11.33
C SER A 72 5.18 -0.31 -11.18
N SER A 73 4.56 -0.83 -12.24
CA SER A 73 3.25 -1.50 -12.14
C SER A 73 3.36 -2.99 -11.79
N VAL A 74 4.57 -3.55 -11.86
CA VAL A 74 4.83 -5.00 -11.71
C VAL A 74 5.75 -5.33 -10.52
N GLY A 75 6.04 -4.36 -9.65
CA GLY A 75 6.81 -4.58 -8.43
C GLY A 75 8.31 -4.79 -8.66
N GLU A 76 8.93 -4.03 -9.56
CA GLU A 76 10.39 -4.06 -9.73
C GLU A 76 11.14 -3.54 -8.49
N SER A 77 12.35 -4.08 -8.28
CA SER A 77 13.28 -3.66 -7.23
C SER A 77 13.59 -2.17 -7.27
N ASP A 78 13.82 -1.58 -6.10
CA ASP A 78 14.19 -0.17 -5.92
C ASP A 78 13.21 0.84 -6.58
N LYS A 79 11.92 0.51 -6.64
CA LYS A 79 10.87 1.43 -7.14
C LYS A 79 9.70 1.51 -6.17
N VAL A 80 8.84 2.50 -6.36
CA VAL A 80 7.50 2.47 -5.73
C VAL A 80 6.60 1.62 -6.62
N TRP A 81 6.12 0.50 -6.09
CA TRP A 81 5.13 -0.31 -6.78
C TRP A 81 3.77 0.34 -6.66
N THR A 82 3.24 0.79 -7.80
CA THR A 82 1.93 1.41 -7.93
C THR A 82 0.99 0.47 -8.66
N TYR A 83 -0.19 0.21 -8.13
CA TYR A 83 -1.24 -0.46 -8.89
C TYR A 83 -2.61 0.02 -8.46
N THR A 84 -3.57 -0.11 -9.38
CA THR A 84 -4.87 0.55 -9.26
C THR A 84 -5.99 -0.49 -9.28
N LYS A 85 -7.05 -0.18 -8.56
CA LYS A 85 -8.27 -0.98 -8.46
C LYS A 85 -9.47 -0.05 -8.48
N GLU A 86 -10.65 -0.60 -8.76
CA GLU A 86 -11.90 0.14 -8.60
C GLU A 86 -13.06 -0.75 -8.22
N ASP A 87 -14.08 -0.13 -7.63
CA ASP A 87 -15.43 -0.67 -7.48
C ASP A 87 -16.45 0.31 -8.07
N ALA A 88 -17.74 0.12 -7.77
CA ALA A 88 -18.81 0.98 -8.28
C ALA A 88 -18.73 2.44 -7.82
N THR A 89 -18.06 2.71 -6.70
CA THR A 89 -18.04 3.99 -5.98
C THR A 89 -16.64 4.53 -5.72
N HIS A 90 -15.60 3.71 -5.83
CA HIS A 90 -14.22 4.10 -5.54
C HIS A 90 -13.25 3.72 -6.65
N GLN A 91 -12.24 4.57 -6.84
CA GLN A 91 -10.96 4.19 -7.45
C GLN A 91 -9.87 4.20 -6.40
N ILE A 92 -8.97 3.24 -6.47
CA ILE A 92 -8.00 2.96 -5.42
C ILE A 92 -6.62 2.88 -6.05
N LEU A 93 -5.65 3.54 -5.41
CA LEU A 93 -4.24 3.47 -5.71
C LEU A 93 -3.49 2.90 -4.51
N HIS A 94 -2.83 1.76 -4.70
CA HIS A 94 -1.86 1.25 -3.74
C HIS A 94 -0.47 1.72 -4.10
N LEU A 95 0.26 2.23 -3.11
CA LEU A 95 1.66 2.62 -3.17
C LEU A 95 2.45 1.72 -2.22
N ILE A 96 3.28 0.82 -2.76
CA ILE A 96 4.13 -0.06 -1.95
C ILE A 96 5.59 0.36 -2.16
N ASN A 97 6.27 0.70 -1.08
CA ASN A 97 7.63 1.21 -1.13
C ASN A 97 8.65 0.07 -1.18
N LEU A 98 9.26 -0.15 -2.35
CA LEU A 98 10.38 -1.09 -2.52
C LEU A 98 11.72 -0.38 -2.67
N ARG A 99 11.79 0.93 -2.38
CA ARG A 99 13.05 1.68 -2.40
C ARG A 99 14.06 1.06 -1.45
N ASN A 100 15.32 0.97 -1.88
CA ASN A 100 16.41 0.31 -1.16
C ASN A 100 16.19 -1.18 -0.88
N ASN A 101 15.27 -1.83 -1.61
CA ASN A 101 14.97 -3.26 -1.48
C ASN A 101 14.85 -3.95 -2.86
N ASP A 102 15.10 -5.26 -2.87
CA ASP A 102 14.78 -6.11 -4.01
C ASP A 102 13.29 -6.51 -4.03
N ASN A 103 12.86 -7.16 -5.12
CA ASN A 103 11.48 -7.61 -5.33
C ASN A 103 11.17 -9.03 -4.84
N LEU A 104 12.09 -9.69 -4.13
CA LEU A 104 11.83 -10.97 -3.48
C LEU A 104 11.00 -10.74 -2.21
N TRP A 105 9.92 -11.51 -2.06
CA TRP A 105 9.03 -11.40 -0.89
C TRP A 105 9.53 -12.22 0.31
N VAL A 106 10.36 -13.24 0.08
CA VAL A 106 11.04 -14.00 1.15
C VAL A 106 12.41 -13.38 1.38
N ASP A 107 12.71 -13.08 2.63
CA ASP A 107 14.04 -12.73 3.08
C ASP A 107 14.63 -13.91 3.88
N GLU A 108 15.19 -14.88 3.16
CA GLU A 108 15.72 -16.11 3.76
C GLU A 108 16.82 -15.86 4.79
N GLN A 109 17.50 -14.71 4.71
CA GLN A 109 18.64 -14.37 5.57
C GLN A 109 18.29 -13.34 6.64
N GLY A 110 17.08 -12.78 6.64
CA GLY A 110 16.65 -11.75 7.58
C GLY A 110 17.47 -10.46 7.49
N ARG A 111 17.85 -10.04 6.28
CA ARG A 111 18.73 -8.88 6.01
C ARG A 111 18.07 -7.73 5.25
N LYS A 112 16.79 -7.84 4.90
CA LYS A 112 16.05 -6.73 4.29
C LYS A 112 16.05 -5.55 5.26
N LYS A 113 16.30 -4.38 4.68
CA LYS A 113 16.33 -3.12 5.41
C LYS A 113 14.97 -2.47 5.30
N ASP A 114 14.72 -1.53 6.18
CA ASP A 114 13.60 -0.61 6.02
C ASP A 114 13.72 0.12 4.67
N PRO A 115 12.61 0.30 3.94
CA PRO A 115 12.60 1.11 2.74
C PRO A 115 13.07 2.54 3.01
N GLU A 116 13.59 3.19 1.98
CA GLU A 116 13.82 4.64 2.03
C GLU A 116 12.48 5.36 2.21
N VAL A 117 12.28 6.03 3.35
CA VAL A 117 11.04 6.79 3.59
C VAL A 117 10.98 7.95 2.61
N LEU A 118 9.89 8.00 1.84
CA LEU A 118 9.65 9.05 0.86
C LEU A 118 8.70 10.10 1.43
N HIS A 119 8.92 11.36 1.06
CA HIS A 119 8.11 12.49 1.53
C HIS A 119 7.63 13.35 0.37
N ASN A 120 6.46 13.95 0.54
CA ASN A 120 5.87 14.90 -0.41
C ASN A 120 5.83 14.39 -1.85
N LEU A 121 5.38 13.13 -2.02
CA LEU A 121 5.28 12.51 -3.33
C LEU A 121 4.15 13.19 -4.09
N LYS A 122 4.48 13.94 -5.14
CA LYS A 122 3.49 14.53 -6.03
C LYS A 122 3.03 13.48 -7.02
N VAL A 123 1.81 13.00 -6.83
CA VAL A 123 1.22 11.92 -7.61
C VAL A 123 0.26 12.51 -8.63
N LYS A 124 0.39 12.06 -9.89
CA LYS A 124 -0.67 12.19 -10.90
C LYS A 124 -1.36 10.85 -11.07
N PHE A 125 -2.67 10.83 -10.87
CA PHE A 125 -3.54 9.68 -11.12
C PHE A 125 -4.45 10.00 -12.31
N TYR A 126 -4.25 9.30 -13.43
CA TYR A 126 -5.01 9.56 -14.65
C TYR A 126 -6.35 8.84 -14.61
N THR A 127 -7.43 9.60 -14.74
CA THR A 127 -8.80 9.09 -14.83
C THR A 127 -9.73 10.11 -15.48
N ASP A 128 -10.73 9.61 -16.18
CA ASP A 128 -11.86 10.34 -16.74
C ASP A 128 -13.07 10.40 -15.78
N LYS A 129 -13.04 9.66 -14.67
CA LYS A 129 -14.11 9.66 -13.68
C LYS A 129 -14.13 10.99 -12.92
N LYS A 130 -15.34 11.46 -12.63
CA LYS A 130 -15.54 12.62 -11.77
C LYS A 130 -15.31 12.19 -10.32
N ILE A 131 -14.34 12.79 -9.65
CA ILE A 131 -14.03 12.49 -8.25
C ILE A 131 -14.54 13.62 -7.34
N SER A 132 -15.23 13.25 -6.27
CA SER A 132 -15.81 14.16 -5.28
C SER A 132 -14.91 14.36 -4.06
N ALA A 133 -14.14 13.34 -3.69
CA ALA A 133 -13.21 13.38 -2.56
C ALA A 133 -12.06 12.37 -2.75
N ALA A 134 -10.93 12.63 -2.10
CA ALA A 134 -9.81 11.70 -2.04
C ALA A 134 -9.29 11.62 -0.61
N TYR A 135 -8.79 10.44 -0.25
CA TYR A 135 -8.30 10.15 1.08
C TYR A 135 -7.06 9.27 1.02
N LEU A 136 -6.19 9.41 2.02
CA LEU A 136 -5.01 8.59 2.23
C LEU A 136 -5.13 7.86 3.56
N ALA A 137 -4.91 6.55 3.52
CA ALA A 137 -4.81 5.71 4.70
C ALA A 137 -3.55 4.83 4.61
N SER A 138 -2.92 4.55 5.75
CA SER A 138 -1.74 3.68 5.83
C SER A 138 -1.71 2.95 7.17
N PRO A 139 -1.29 1.67 7.22
CA PRO A 139 -1.00 0.99 8.49
C PRO A 139 0.26 1.52 9.18
N ASP A 140 1.08 2.32 8.49
CA ASP A 140 2.39 2.71 8.97
C ASP A 140 2.33 3.86 9.99
N TYR A 141 1.30 4.68 9.93
CA TYR A 141 1.15 5.89 10.73
C TYR A 141 -0.31 6.26 11.01
N ASN A 142 -0.50 7.24 11.90
CA ASN A 142 -1.80 7.82 12.25
C ASN A 142 -2.88 6.81 12.68
N GLY A 143 -2.47 5.66 13.25
CA GLY A 143 -3.40 4.64 13.73
C GLY A 143 -4.35 4.11 12.65
N CYS A 144 -3.91 4.06 11.39
CA CYS A 144 -4.71 3.65 10.23
C CYS A 144 -5.80 4.66 9.81
N GLU A 145 -5.94 5.81 10.47
CA GLU A 145 -7.02 6.76 10.17
C GLU A 145 -6.86 7.40 8.80
N SER A 146 -7.96 7.46 8.05
CA SER A 146 -8.03 8.13 6.76
C SER A 146 -7.91 9.63 6.91
N THR A 147 -7.02 10.23 6.11
CA THR A 147 -6.80 11.67 6.08
C THR A 147 -7.32 12.23 4.75
N PRO A 148 -8.05 13.36 4.74
CA PRO A 148 -8.44 14.02 3.50
C PRO A 148 -7.19 14.36 2.68
N LEU A 149 -7.25 14.09 1.38
CA LEU A 149 -6.16 14.31 0.45
C LEU A 149 -6.62 15.33 -0.60
N PRO A 150 -6.34 16.64 -0.40
CA PRO A 150 -6.68 17.65 -1.38
C PRO A 150 -6.01 17.35 -2.72
N PHE A 151 -6.76 17.54 -3.80
CA PHE A 151 -6.28 17.32 -5.15
C PHE A 151 -6.72 18.45 -6.08
N GLU A 152 -5.96 18.62 -7.14
CA GLU A 152 -6.29 19.48 -8.27
C GLU A 152 -6.55 18.61 -9.50
N THR A 153 -7.42 19.05 -10.40
CA THR A 153 -7.63 18.38 -11.69
C THR A 153 -6.77 19.04 -12.76
N GLY A 154 -6.16 18.25 -13.63
CA GLY A 154 -5.40 18.74 -14.77
C GLY A 154 -5.63 17.87 -16.00
N GLU A 155 -5.07 18.33 -17.13
CA GLU A 155 -5.05 17.58 -18.38
C GLU A 155 -3.70 17.82 -19.06
N ASP A 156 -3.13 16.76 -19.62
CA ASP A 156 -1.94 16.82 -20.45
C ASP A 156 -2.07 15.83 -21.63
N PRO A 157 -1.07 15.69 -22.53
CA PRO A 157 -1.19 14.78 -23.68
C PRO A 157 -1.47 13.31 -23.32
N SER A 158 -1.32 12.91 -22.05
CA SER A 158 -1.64 11.57 -21.56
C SER A 158 -3.08 11.44 -21.03
N GLY A 159 -3.86 12.53 -20.99
CA GLY A 159 -5.27 12.58 -20.57
C GLY A 159 -5.53 13.45 -19.34
N SER A 160 -6.77 13.40 -18.85
CA SER A 160 -7.16 14.03 -17.58
C SER A 160 -6.58 13.28 -16.38
N TYR A 161 -6.19 14.03 -15.35
CA TYR A 161 -5.63 13.48 -14.12
C TYR A 161 -6.04 14.29 -12.89
N LEU A 162 -5.94 13.62 -11.73
CA LEU A 162 -5.90 14.27 -10.42
C LEU A 162 -4.44 14.38 -9.98
N GLN A 163 -4.08 15.52 -9.41
CA GLN A 163 -2.78 15.76 -8.81
C GLN A 163 -2.93 16.00 -7.32
N PHE A 164 -2.24 15.19 -6.51
CA PHE A 164 -2.24 15.31 -5.05
C PHE A 164 -0.85 15.00 -4.49
N THR A 165 -0.62 15.38 -3.22
CA THR A 165 0.66 15.14 -2.54
C THR A 165 0.49 14.12 -1.42
N VAL A 166 1.11 12.96 -1.56
CA VAL A 166 1.23 11.99 -0.46
C VAL A 166 2.36 12.45 0.47
N GLY A 167 2.01 12.87 1.67
CA GLY A 167 2.96 13.50 2.60
C GLY A 167 4.10 12.58 3.04
N THR A 168 3.80 11.31 3.33
CA THR A 168 4.81 10.31 3.73
C THR A 168 4.41 8.91 3.22
N LEU A 169 5.41 8.17 2.72
CA LEU A 169 5.30 6.76 2.34
C LEU A 169 6.46 5.97 2.97
N GLU A 170 6.14 5.17 4.00
CA GLU A 170 7.10 4.29 4.68
C GLU A 170 7.13 2.90 4.01
N TYR A 171 6.06 2.10 4.15
CA TYR A 171 5.92 0.80 3.49
C TYR A 171 4.73 0.75 2.54
N TRP A 172 3.55 1.19 2.99
CA TRP A 172 2.30 1.09 2.24
C TRP A 172 1.38 2.30 2.44
N GLY A 173 1.05 2.98 1.35
CA GLY A 173 -0.06 3.94 1.28
C GLY A 173 -1.20 3.40 0.44
N MET A 174 -2.44 3.60 0.89
CA MET A 174 -3.65 3.38 0.12
C MET A 174 -4.36 4.72 -0.08
N VAL A 175 -4.42 5.19 -1.32
CA VAL A 175 -5.24 6.32 -1.70
C VAL A 175 -6.54 5.79 -2.26
N TYR A 176 -7.68 6.30 -1.79
CA TYR A 176 -8.98 6.00 -2.39
C TYR A 176 -9.71 7.28 -2.77
N LEU A 177 -10.32 7.25 -3.95
CA LEU A 177 -10.98 8.36 -4.63
C LEU A 177 -12.46 8.02 -4.70
N VAL A 178 -13.31 8.88 -4.18
CA VAL A 178 -14.77 8.70 -4.17
C VAL A 178 -15.34 9.31 -5.46
N SER A 179 -16.00 8.49 -6.27
CA SER A 179 -16.68 8.93 -7.51
C SER A 179 -18.01 9.66 -7.24
#